data_AF-A0A3A0CZL1-F1
#
_entry.id   AF-A0A3A0CZL1-F1
#
_cell.length_a   1.000
_cell.length_b   1.000
_cell.length_c   1.000
_cell.angle_alpha   90.00
_cell.angle_beta   90.00
_cell.angle_gamma   90.00
#
_symmetry.space_group_name_H-M   'P 1'
#
loop_
_entity.id
_entity.type
_entity.pdbx_description
1 polymer ?
#
loop_
_entity_poly.entity_id
_entity_poly.type
_entity_poly.pdbx_seq_one_letter_code
_entity_poly.pdbx_strand_id
1 'polypeptide(L)'
;MVRPFIGAIAMRHSHWFVVLVAILFSSMEVRADESWNPIADPGAVVVSGHARFTVLTPGLVRIEWSPDGTFEDRASQVVVNRRLPVPKFTKRMERDLRVSTQPAAINAPPHDASTDEGGRVLVLRTDRIEIRHLQDGKPLTSSNLSVTARIGPGETWQLTAPPFPQCRNVDGGPNLGGTVRTLDGVSGSTPLPDGILSRTGWYHLDDSNTLVFDDGPDPWIGPRRRDGAIDWYFFAYGADYQQALRDFT
;
A
#
# COMPACT_ATOMS: atom_id res chain seq x y z
N MET A 1 7.41 -65.31 -72.23
CA MET A 1 6.48 -66.04 -71.34
C MET A 1 7.34 -66.93 -70.45
N VAL A 2 7.17 -66.89 -69.12
CA VAL A 2 7.76 -67.82 -68.11
C VAL A 2 9.29 -67.63 -67.92
N ARG A 3 9.93 -67.46 -66.75
CA ARG A 3 9.67 -67.62 -65.30
C ARG A 3 10.71 -66.75 -64.54
N PRO A 4 10.44 -66.26 -63.31
CA PRO A 4 11.39 -65.49 -62.51
C PRO A 4 12.33 -66.37 -61.68
N PHE A 5 13.52 -65.82 -61.40
CA PHE A 5 14.57 -66.38 -60.56
C PHE A 5 14.33 -66.10 -59.07
N ILE A 6 14.91 -67.01 -58.28
CA ILE A 6 14.83 -67.20 -56.82
C ILE A 6 15.53 -66.05 -56.06
N GLY A 7 14.96 -65.64 -54.93
CA GLY A 7 15.61 -64.79 -53.94
C GLY A 7 15.07 -65.04 -52.54
N ALA A 8 15.80 -65.83 -51.74
CA ALA A 8 15.49 -66.15 -50.36
C ALA A 8 15.51 -64.89 -49.47
N ILE A 9 14.48 -64.71 -48.64
CA ILE A 9 14.47 -63.70 -47.57
C ILE A 9 14.84 -64.39 -46.26
N ALA A 10 16.00 -64.04 -45.73
CA ALA A 10 16.52 -64.49 -44.45
C ALA A 10 15.72 -63.88 -43.30
N MET A 11 15.26 -64.73 -42.38
CA MET A 11 14.78 -64.33 -41.05
C MET A 11 15.90 -63.67 -40.26
N ARG A 12 15.69 -62.44 -39.79
CA ARG A 12 16.56 -61.78 -38.81
C ARG A 12 15.72 -61.42 -37.59
N HIS A 13 15.99 -62.12 -36.49
CA HIS A 13 15.42 -61.85 -35.17
C HIS A 13 15.83 -60.45 -34.69
N SER A 14 14.88 -59.53 -34.55
CA SER A 14 15.12 -58.24 -33.88
C SER A 14 14.81 -58.38 -32.39
N HIS A 15 15.82 -58.08 -31.58
CA HIS A 15 15.76 -58.10 -30.12
C HIS A 15 15.02 -56.84 -29.65
N TRP A 16 14.00 -57.00 -28.79
CA TRP A 16 13.34 -55.88 -28.11
C TRP A 16 14.31 -55.25 -27.10
N PHE A 17 14.72 -54.01 -27.36
CA PHE A 17 15.40 -53.16 -26.37
C PHE A 17 14.33 -52.55 -25.45
N VAL A 18 14.29 -52.98 -24.19
CA VAL A 18 13.56 -52.27 -23.13
C VAL A 18 14.45 -51.13 -22.65
N VAL A 19 14.10 -49.88 -22.97
CA VAL A 19 14.75 -48.69 -22.42
C VAL A 19 14.11 -48.39 -21.07
N LEU A 20 14.85 -48.60 -20.00
CA LEU A 20 14.46 -48.27 -18.63
C LEU A 20 14.81 -46.79 -18.38
N VAL A 21 13.82 -45.90 -18.50
CA VAL A 21 13.98 -44.47 -18.19
C VAL A 21 13.92 -44.31 -16.67
N ALA A 22 15.09 -44.14 -16.06
CA ALA A 22 15.17 -43.70 -14.67
C ALA A 22 14.82 -42.21 -14.60
N ILE A 23 13.60 -41.89 -14.15
CA ILE A 23 13.21 -40.51 -13.84
C ILE A 23 13.89 -40.14 -12.51
N LEU A 24 15.03 -39.46 -12.60
CA LEU A 24 15.63 -38.74 -11.48
C LEU A 24 14.69 -37.59 -11.11
N PHE A 25 13.83 -37.81 -10.10
CA PHE A 25 13.20 -36.72 -9.37
C PHE A 25 14.30 -35.94 -8.64
N SER A 26 14.90 -34.96 -9.31
CA SER A 26 15.54 -33.87 -8.57
C SER A 26 14.44 -33.17 -7.81
N SER A 27 14.46 -33.29 -6.48
CA SER A 27 13.73 -32.37 -5.62
C SER A 27 14.21 -30.97 -5.96
N MET A 28 13.49 -30.28 -6.84
CA MET A 28 13.52 -28.82 -6.81
C MET A 28 12.98 -28.46 -5.44
N GLU A 29 13.88 -28.18 -4.51
CA GLU A 29 13.54 -27.32 -3.39
C GLU A 29 13.04 -26.03 -4.03
N VAL A 30 11.71 -25.87 -4.07
CA VAL A 30 11.11 -24.57 -4.23
C VAL A 30 11.50 -23.80 -2.98
N ARG A 31 12.67 -23.15 -3.02
CA ARG A 31 12.94 -22.05 -2.11
C ARG A 31 11.96 -20.97 -2.51
N ALA A 32 11.04 -20.62 -1.62
CA ALA A 32 10.36 -19.35 -1.74
C ALA A 32 11.48 -18.30 -1.70
N ASP A 33 11.73 -17.62 -2.82
CA ASP A 33 12.58 -16.44 -2.85
C ASP A 33 11.78 -15.30 -2.20
N GLU A 34 11.61 -15.37 -0.88
CA GLU A 34 10.96 -14.33 -0.08
C GLU A 34 11.95 -13.20 0.16
N SER A 35 12.39 -12.53 -0.90
CA SER A 35 13.11 -11.26 -0.72
C SER A 35 12.12 -10.20 -0.22
N TRP A 36 12.03 -10.04 1.09
CA TRP A 36 11.30 -8.92 1.70
C TRP A 36 11.90 -7.61 1.20
N ASN A 37 11.05 -6.72 0.71
CA ASN A 37 11.50 -5.44 0.15
C ASN A 37 10.81 -4.26 0.85
N PRO A 38 11.11 -4.02 2.15
CA PRO A 38 10.36 -3.07 2.98
C PRO A 38 10.73 -1.59 2.75
N ILE A 39 11.87 -1.34 2.10
CA ILE A 39 12.36 0.00 1.79
C ILE A 39 11.79 0.43 0.44
N ALA A 40 11.04 1.53 0.43
CA ALA A 40 10.44 2.06 -0.79
C ALA A 40 11.46 2.56 -1.81
N ASP A 41 11.07 2.57 -3.09
CA ASP A 41 11.88 3.22 -4.11
C ASP A 41 11.99 4.74 -3.83
N PRO A 42 13.19 5.34 -3.76
CA PRO A 42 13.34 6.77 -3.48
C PRO A 42 12.58 7.70 -4.45
N GLY A 43 12.36 7.26 -5.70
CA GLY A 43 11.58 8.00 -6.69
C GLY A 43 10.08 8.08 -6.36
N ALA A 44 9.57 7.17 -5.52
CA ALA A 44 8.19 7.15 -5.03
C ALA A 44 7.98 7.96 -3.73
N VAL A 45 9.06 8.47 -3.12
CA VAL A 45 9.03 9.12 -1.81
C VAL A 45 8.98 10.66 -1.94
N VAL A 46 8.09 11.27 -1.16
CA VAL A 46 7.95 12.74 -1.06
C VAL A 46 7.87 13.14 0.42
N VAL A 47 8.84 13.93 0.87
CA VAL A 47 8.87 14.47 2.24
C VAL A 47 8.28 15.88 2.26
N SER A 48 7.49 16.17 3.29
CA SER A 48 6.73 17.42 3.49
C SER A 48 6.82 17.83 4.96
N GLY A 49 7.94 18.43 5.35
CA GLY A 49 8.24 18.70 6.76
C GLY A 49 8.37 17.39 7.54
N HIS A 50 7.51 17.21 8.55
CA HIS A 50 7.49 16.03 9.43
C HIS A 50 6.69 14.86 8.86
N ALA A 51 6.12 15.02 7.66
CA ALA A 51 5.37 13.97 6.97
C ALA A 51 6.15 13.38 5.79
N ARG A 52 5.99 12.08 5.55
CA ARG A 52 6.48 11.35 4.37
C ARG A 52 5.33 10.68 3.65
N PHE A 53 5.26 10.90 2.35
CA PHE A 53 4.31 10.24 1.45
C PHE A 53 5.09 9.29 0.55
N THR A 54 4.65 8.03 0.49
CA THR A 54 5.20 7.05 -0.45
C THR A 54 4.11 6.60 -1.40
N VAL A 55 4.27 6.91 -2.69
CA VAL A 55 3.30 6.52 -3.73
C VAL A 55 3.62 5.10 -4.18
N LEU A 56 2.91 4.12 -3.63
CA LEU A 56 3.15 2.71 -3.89
C LEU A 56 2.56 2.28 -5.23
N THR A 57 1.32 2.69 -5.50
CA THR A 57 0.66 2.51 -6.80
C THR A 57 -0.23 3.72 -7.11
N PRO A 58 -0.87 3.82 -8.29
CA PRO A 58 -1.82 4.89 -8.55
C PRO A 58 -2.98 4.95 -7.53
N GLY A 59 -3.33 3.83 -6.88
CA GLY A 59 -4.43 3.72 -5.92
C GLY A 59 -4.01 3.50 -4.47
N LEU A 60 -2.70 3.48 -4.16
CA LEU A 60 -2.19 3.21 -2.81
C LEU A 60 -1.07 4.19 -2.46
N VAL A 61 -1.27 4.95 -1.39
CA VAL A 61 -0.27 5.86 -0.82
C VAL A 61 -0.08 5.57 0.66
N ARG A 62 1.17 5.38 1.07
CA ARG A 62 1.56 5.39 2.48
C ARG A 62 1.76 6.83 2.94
N ILE A 63 1.25 7.16 4.11
CA ILE A 63 1.30 8.47 4.75
C ILE A 63 1.88 8.29 6.14
N GLU A 64 3.08 8.80 6.35
CA GLU A 64 3.77 8.77 7.64
C GLU A 64 3.91 10.18 8.20
N TRP A 65 3.86 10.31 9.52
CA TRP A 65 4.25 11.51 10.23
C TRP A 65 5.00 11.13 11.50
N SER A 66 6.02 11.91 11.86
CA SER A 66 6.72 11.73 13.13
C SER A 66 7.06 13.06 13.79
N PRO A 67 7.10 13.12 15.13
CA PRO A 67 7.44 14.35 15.86
C PRO A 67 8.80 14.94 15.50
N ASP A 68 9.76 14.09 15.10
CA ASP A 68 11.15 14.45 14.82
C ASP A 68 11.53 14.35 13.33
N GLY A 69 10.58 13.99 12.45
CA GLY A 69 10.83 13.81 11.02
C GLY A 69 11.62 12.55 10.67
N THR A 70 11.80 11.60 11.60
CA THR A 70 12.38 10.28 11.31
C THR A 70 11.29 9.28 10.91
N PHE A 71 11.53 8.44 9.89
CA PHE A 71 10.49 7.56 9.33
C PHE A 71 10.79 6.05 9.46
N GLU A 72 9.76 5.18 9.36
CA GLU A 72 9.88 3.73 9.57
C GLU A 72 10.03 3.00 8.26
N ASP A 73 11.19 2.38 8.06
CA ASP A 73 11.48 1.62 6.85
C ASP A 73 11.41 0.10 7.07
N ARG A 74 11.37 -0.35 8.32
CA ARG A 74 11.22 -1.78 8.65
C ARG A 74 9.87 -2.32 8.20
N ALA A 75 9.84 -3.60 7.85
CA ALA A 75 8.59 -4.31 7.56
C ALA A 75 7.69 -4.30 8.81
N SER A 76 6.39 -4.05 8.64
CA SER A 76 5.41 -4.30 9.71
C SER A 76 4.79 -5.68 9.55
N GLN A 77 4.12 -6.17 10.58
CA GLN A 77 3.32 -7.40 10.50
C GLN A 77 2.18 -7.33 9.47
N VAL A 78 1.79 -6.13 9.04
CA VAL A 78 0.68 -5.92 8.12
C VAL A 78 1.18 -5.60 6.71
N VAL A 79 2.25 -4.82 6.58
CA VAL A 79 2.82 -4.43 5.30
C VAL A 79 4.33 -4.69 5.30
N VAL A 80 4.72 -5.73 4.55
CA VAL A 80 6.11 -6.16 4.43
C VAL A 80 6.80 -5.49 3.26
N ASN A 81 6.16 -5.43 2.08
CA ASN A 81 6.78 -4.95 0.85
C ASN A 81 6.36 -3.51 0.51
N ARG A 82 7.35 -2.67 0.18
CA ARG A 82 7.15 -1.26 -0.23
C ARG A 82 7.97 -0.86 -1.45
N ARG A 83 8.96 -1.67 -1.87
CA ARG A 83 9.72 -1.44 -3.09
C ARG A 83 8.95 -1.89 -4.32
N LEU A 84 8.11 -1.00 -4.84
CA LEU A 84 7.34 -1.22 -6.07
C LEU A 84 7.90 -0.36 -7.22
N PRO A 85 7.61 -0.70 -8.50
CA PRO A 85 7.91 0.19 -9.61
C PRO A 85 7.30 1.57 -9.38
N VAL A 86 8.07 2.64 -9.61
CA VAL A 86 7.63 4.01 -9.35
C VAL A 86 6.42 4.36 -10.24
N PRO A 87 5.23 4.62 -9.67
CA PRO A 87 4.07 4.99 -10.46
C PRO A 87 4.19 6.42 -10.99
N LYS A 88 3.37 6.76 -11.99
CA LYS A 88 3.24 8.16 -12.43
C LYS A 88 2.47 8.96 -11.37
N PHE A 89 3.07 10.05 -10.92
CA PHE A 89 2.41 11.02 -10.05
C PHE A 89 3.04 12.41 -10.24
N THR A 90 2.35 13.43 -9.75
CA THR A 90 2.85 14.82 -9.72
C THR A 90 2.93 15.31 -8.28
N LYS A 91 3.92 16.15 -8.01
CA LYS A 91 4.05 16.88 -6.75
C LYS A 91 4.26 18.36 -7.05
N ARG A 92 3.58 19.22 -6.32
CA ARG A 92 3.78 20.67 -6.38
C ARG A 92 3.57 21.30 -5.01
N MET A 93 4.18 22.47 -4.81
CA MET A 93 3.96 23.28 -3.62
C MET A 93 3.07 24.46 -3.97
N GLU A 94 2.05 24.68 -3.15
CA GLU A 94 1.15 25.82 -3.20
C GLU A 94 1.29 26.65 -1.91
N ARG A 95 0.81 27.90 -1.94
CA ARG A 95 0.66 28.71 -0.72
C ARG A 95 -0.74 28.51 -0.15
N ASP A 96 -0.86 28.45 1.16
CA ASP A 96 -2.15 28.40 1.84
C ASP A 96 -2.84 29.76 1.72
N LEU A 97 -3.91 29.81 0.94
CA LEU A 97 -4.70 31.02 0.71
C LEU A 97 -5.72 31.27 1.84
N ARG A 98 -5.87 30.35 2.81
CA ARG A 98 -6.76 30.51 3.98
C ARG A 98 -6.33 31.63 4.93
N VAL A 99 -5.09 32.08 4.81
CA VAL A 99 -4.49 33.17 5.60
C VAL A 99 -4.97 34.58 5.18
N SER A 100 -5.66 34.75 4.05
CA SER A 100 -5.91 36.11 3.51
C SER A 100 -7.12 36.88 4.08
N THR A 101 -7.83 36.39 5.11
CA THR A 101 -8.92 37.18 5.73
C THR A 101 -9.04 36.93 7.23
N GLN A 102 -8.16 37.51 8.03
CA GLN A 102 -8.62 38.05 9.31
C GLN A 102 -9.22 39.44 9.03
N PRO A 103 -10.48 39.73 9.40
CA PRO A 103 -10.94 41.10 9.42
C PRO A 103 -10.00 41.83 10.40
N ALA A 104 -9.23 42.78 9.88
CA ALA A 104 -8.38 43.63 10.69
C ALA A 104 -9.23 44.14 11.86
N ALA A 105 -8.87 43.74 13.08
CA ALA A 105 -9.42 44.38 14.25
C ALA A 105 -9.07 45.87 14.12
N ILE A 106 -10.09 46.70 13.99
CA ILE A 106 -10.01 48.14 13.72
C ILE A 106 -9.22 48.95 14.77
N ASN A 107 -8.59 48.31 15.77
CA ASN A 107 -7.84 48.93 16.86
C ASN A 107 -6.54 48.19 17.27
N ALA A 108 -5.92 47.37 16.41
CA ALA A 108 -4.61 46.78 16.73
C ALA A 108 -3.45 47.80 16.50
N PRO A 109 -2.49 47.96 17.43
CA PRO A 109 -1.35 48.85 17.26
C PRO A 109 -0.44 48.41 16.09
N PRO A 110 0.26 49.33 15.40
CA PRO A 110 0.86 49.07 14.09
C PRO A 110 2.23 48.35 14.10
N HIS A 111 2.56 47.48 15.07
CA HIS A 111 3.94 46.96 15.20
C HIS A 111 4.13 45.44 15.23
N ASP A 112 3.08 44.66 15.04
CA ASP A 112 3.15 43.20 14.96
C ASP A 112 2.25 42.67 13.83
N ALA A 113 2.43 43.24 12.64
CA ALA A 113 2.13 42.48 11.43
C ALA A 113 3.16 41.34 11.33
N SER A 114 2.89 40.22 11.99
CA SER A 114 3.56 38.97 11.70
C SER A 114 3.42 38.76 10.20
N THR A 115 4.55 38.75 9.49
CA THR A 115 4.62 38.39 8.09
C THR A 115 4.17 36.94 8.02
N ASP A 116 2.89 36.74 7.78
CA ASP A 116 2.31 35.42 7.62
C ASP A 116 2.85 34.90 6.27
N GLU A 117 3.99 34.21 6.33
CA GLU A 117 4.50 33.42 5.22
C GLU A 117 3.51 32.29 4.98
N GLY A 118 2.40 32.61 4.29
CA GLY A 118 1.25 31.73 4.11
C GLY A 118 1.66 30.28 3.91
N GLY A 119 1.12 29.40 4.76
CA GLY A 119 1.64 28.06 4.98
C GLY A 119 1.88 27.27 3.69
N ARG A 120 2.96 26.49 3.64
CA ARG A 120 3.28 25.68 2.44
C ARG A 120 2.37 24.46 2.38
N VAL A 121 1.68 24.31 1.25
CA VAL A 121 0.80 23.15 1.00
C VAL A 121 1.43 22.26 -0.06
N LEU A 122 1.79 21.04 0.30
CA LEU A 122 2.10 19.99 -0.68
C LEU A 122 0.81 19.54 -1.33
N VAL A 123 0.79 19.48 -2.66
CA VAL A 123 -0.22 18.75 -3.43
C VAL A 123 0.45 17.61 -4.17
N LEU A 124 0.05 16.39 -3.84
CA LEU A 124 0.51 15.14 -4.45
C LEU A 124 -0.66 14.50 -5.19
N ARG A 125 -0.49 14.17 -6.47
CA ARG A 125 -1.59 13.63 -7.29
C ARG A 125 -1.16 12.44 -8.14
N THR A 126 -1.93 11.36 -8.05
CA THR A 126 -1.92 10.18 -8.93
C THR A 126 -3.20 10.18 -9.80
N ASP A 127 -3.41 9.12 -10.58
CA ASP A 127 -4.64 8.93 -11.35
C ASP A 127 -5.89 8.67 -10.48
N ARG A 128 -5.73 8.33 -9.20
CA ARG A 128 -6.83 7.95 -8.28
C ARG A 128 -6.85 8.69 -6.95
N ILE A 129 -5.75 9.35 -6.57
CA ILE A 129 -5.59 10.00 -5.27
C ILE A 129 -5.03 11.41 -5.49
N GLU A 130 -5.64 12.41 -4.85
CA GLU A 130 -5.00 13.70 -4.58
C GLU A 130 -4.85 13.87 -3.06
N ILE A 131 -3.64 14.14 -2.59
CA ILE A 131 -3.35 14.49 -1.20
C ILE A 131 -2.97 15.96 -1.14
N ARG A 132 -3.54 16.69 -0.20
CA ARG A 132 -3.13 18.04 0.17
C ARG A 132 -2.66 18.03 1.63
N HIS A 133 -1.44 18.49 1.87
CA HIS A 133 -0.82 18.54 3.20
C HIS A 133 -0.25 19.92 3.50
N LEU A 134 -0.77 20.57 4.53
CA LEU A 134 -0.22 21.82 5.08
C LEU A 134 0.97 21.49 5.99
N GLN A 135 2.13 22.06 5.69
CA GLN A 135 3.37 21.85 6.47
C GLN A 135 3.39 22.69 7.75
N ASP A 136 2.51 22.39 8.70
CA ASP A 136 2.44 23.08 10.00
C ASP A 136 3.25 22.40 11.12
N GLY A 137 3.90 21.26 10.82
CA GLY A 137 4.71 20.47 11.76
C GLY A 137 3.89 19.72 12.81
N LYS A 138 2.55 19.78 12.77
CA LYS A 138 1.67 19.13 13.74
C LYS A 138 1.26 17.73 13.28
N PRO A 139 0.79 16.85 14.20
CA PRO A 139 0.20 15.57 13.82
C PRO A 139 -0.88 15.71 12.75
N LEU A 140 -1.05 14.68 11.93
CA LEU A 140 -1.99 14.68 10.81
C LEU A 140 -3.45 14.67 11.31
N THR A 141 -4.19 15.71 10.94
CA THR A 141 -5.62 15.88 11.25
C THR A 141 -6.33 16.50 10.05
N SER A 142 -7.65 16.69 10.14
CA SER A 142 -8.40 17.40 9.09
C SER A 142 -7.99 18.87 8.88
N SER A 143 -7.26 19.49 9.82
CA SER A 143 -6.78 20.87 9.63
C SER A 143 -5.60 20.96 8.67
N ASN A 144 -4.78 19.91 8.58
CA ASN A 144 -3.53 19.91 7.81
C ASN A 144 -3.43 18.78 6.76
N LEU A 145 -4.35 17.82 6.71
CA LEU A 145 -4.38 16.76 5.72
C LEU A 145 -5.78 16.57 5.13
N SER A 146 -5.87 16.53 3.81
CA SER A 146 -7.06 16.07 3.09
C SER A 146 -6.69 15.14 1.96
N VAL A 147 -7.54 14.16 1.69
CA VAL A 147 -7.38 13.17 0.62
C VAL A 147 -8.62 13.19 -0.25
N THR A 148 -8.44 13.29 -1.55
CA THR A 148 -9.51 13.17 -2.55
C THR A 148 -9.31 11.87 -3.31
N ALA A 149 -10.27 10.96 -3.22
CA ALA A 149 -10.20 9.62 -3.79
C ALA A 149 -11.14 9.48 -4.99
N ARG A 150 -10.70 8.79 -6.05
CA ARG A 150 -11.53 8.47 -7.21
C ARG A 150 -12.26 7.14 -6.99
N ILE A 151 -13.59 7.21 -6.83
CA ILE A 151 -14.40 6.11 -6.28
C ILE A 151 -15.23 5.31 -7.30
N GLY A 152 -15.23 5.66 -8.60
CA GLY A 152 -16.03 4.94 -9.60
C GLY A 152 -15.55 5.08 -11.04
N PRO A 153 -16.17 4.34 -11.99
CA PRO A 153 -15.93 4.54 -13.42
C PRO A 153 -16.37 5.96 -13.82
N GLY A 154 -15.42 6.79 -14.27
CA GLY A 154 -15.59 8.24 -14.48
C GLY A 154 -14.65 9.09 -13.62
N GLU A 155 -14.83 10.41 -13.56
CA GLU A 155 -14.05 11.34 -12.71
C GLU A 155 -14.78 11.68 -11.40
N THR A 156 -15.52 10.74 -10.80
CA THR A 156 -16.14 11.00 -9.48
C THR A 156 -15.08 10.96 -8.39
N TRP A 157 -14.83 12.13 -7.81
CA TRP A 157 -13.86 12.36 -6.74
C TRP A 157 -14.58 12.63 -5.41
N GLN A 158 -14.19 11.91 -4.36
CA GLN A 158 -14.71 12.10 -3.01
C GLN A 158 -13.62 12.67 -2.10
N LEU A 159 -13.88 13.84 -1.52
CA LEU A 159 -13.03 14.44 -0.50
C LEU A 159 -13.26 13.78 0.86
N THR A 160 -12.18 13.46 1.55
CA THR A 160 -12.17 12.94 2.92
C THR A 160 -10.95 13.50 3.68
N ALA A 161 -10.97 13.38 5.01
CA ALA A 161 -9.90 13.85 5.88
C ALA A 161 -9.92 13.06 7.20
N PRO A 162 -8.80 12.99 7.94
CA PRO A 162 -8.77 12.34 9.25
C PRO A 162 -9.68 13.03 10.30
N PRO A 163 -10.25 12.30 11.26
CA PRO A 163 -10.23 10.83 11.36
C PRO A 163 -11.09 10.21 10.26
N PHE A 164 -10.79 8.97 9.85
CA PHE A 164 -11.46 8.24 8.77
C PHE A 164 -12.50 7.20 9.26
N PRO A 165 -13.53 7.55 10.06
CA PRO A 165 -14.48 6.56 10.59
C PRO A 165 -15.43 5.98 9.53
N GLN A 166 -15.48 6.55 8.32
CA GLN A 166 -16.47 6.22 7.30
C GLN A 166 -16.32 4.81 6.74
N CYS A 167 -15.17 4.17 6.94
CA CYS A 167 -14.87 2.86 6.37
C CYS A 167 -14.77 1.73 7.42
N ARG A 168 -15.41 1.89 8.59
CA ARG A 168 -15.45 0.86 9.64
C ARG A 168 -16.37 -0.32 9.26
N ASN A 169 -16.02 -1.51 9.73
CA ASN A 169 -16.81 -2.73 9.66
C ASN A 169 -17.78 -2.78 10.85
N VAL A 170 -18.99 -2.30 10.59
CA VAL A 170 -20.13 -2.32 11.51
C VAL A 170 -21.32 -2.92 10.78
N ASP A 171 -22.36 -3.36 11.49
CA ASP A 171 -23.55 -3.93 10.88
C ASP A 171 -24.19 -2.95 9.88
N GLY A 172 -24.33 -3.38 8.61
CA GLY A 172 -24.80 -2.53 7.52
C GLY A 172 -23.82 -1.45 7.06
N GLY A 173 -22.60 -1.44 7.59
CA GLY A 173 -21.52 -0.55 7.21
C GLY A 173 -20.93 -0.86 5.82
N PRO A 174 -20.09 0.03 5.28
CA PRO A 174 -19.59 -0.12 3.93
C PRO A 174 -18.35 -1.02 3.83
N ASN A 175 -17.60 -1.26 4.92
CA ASN A 175 -16.45 -2.16 4.91
C ASN A 175 -16.87 -3.61 4.66
N LEU A 176 -16.07 -4.37 3.91
CA LEU A 176 -16.37 -5.76 3.57
C LEU A 176 -15.76 -6.77 4.55
N GLY A 177 -15.12 -6.30 5.62
CA GLY A 177 -14.45 -7.12 6.62
C GLY A 177 -13.07 -7.60 6.17
N GLY A 178 -12.21 -7.86 7.15
CA GLY A 178 -10.90 -8.46 6.97
C GLY A 178 -10.90 -9.95 7.29
N THR A 179 -9.73 -10.45 7.69
CA THR A 179 -9.57 -11.82 8.19
C THR A 179 -9.41 -11.81 9.71
N VAL A 180 -9.80 -12.91 10.36
CA VAL A 180 -9.46 -13.17 11.76
C VAL A 180 -8.16 -13.97 11.83
N ARG A 181 -7.26 -13.61 12.75
CA ARG A 181 -5.94 -14.24 12.85
C ARG A 181 -5.99 -15.67 13.38
N THR A 182 -6.94 -15.98 14.24
CA THR A 182 -7.19 -17.33 14.77
C THR A 182 -8.69 -17.57 14.92
N LEU A 183 -9.09 -18.84 14.81
CA LEU A 183 -10.42 -19.34 15.14
C LEU A 183 -10.43 -20.18 16.43
N ASP A 184 -9.32 -20.18 17.18
CA ASP A 184 -9.20 -20.92 18.42
C ASP A 184 -10.26 -20.45 19.44
N GLY A 185 -11.09 -21.38 19.91
CA GLY A 185 -12.17 -21.08 20.86
C GLY A 185 -13.42 -20.42 20.25
N VAL A 186 -13.47 -20.22 18.94
CA VAL A 186 -14.67 -19.70 18.27
C VAL A 186 -15.69 -20.82 18.06
N SER A 187 -16.91 -20.61 18.56
CA SER A 187 -18.06 -21.47 18.30
C SER A 187 -19.14 -20.67 17.58
N GLY A 188 -19.36 -20.98 16.29
CA GLY A 188 -20.30 -20.25 15.44
C GLY A 188 -19.66 -19.06 14.71
N SER A 189 -20.42 -17.97 14.55
CA SER A 189 -19.94 -16.75 13.89
C SER A 189 -19.07 -15.90 14.81
N THR A 190 -18.13 -15.17 14.22
CA THR A 190 -17.31 -14.18 14.92
C THR A 190 -17.30 -12.86 14.14
N PRO A 191 -17.29 -11.70 14.81
CA PRO A 191 -17.05 -10.42 14.16
C PRO A 191 -15.71 -10.42 13.43
N LEU A 192 -15.68 -9.83 12.23
CA LEU A 192 -14.45 -9.61 11.48
C LEU A 192 -13.92 -8.20 11.78
N PRO A 193 -12.59 -8.00 11.88
CA PRO A 193 -12.03 -6.66 11.93
C PRO A 193 -12.28 -5.92 10.61
N ASP A 194 -11.93 -4.64 10.56
CA ASP A 194 -11.92 -3.89 9.31
C ASP A 194 -10.98 -4.56 8.28
N GLY A 195 -11.44 -4.68 7.04
CA GLY A 195 -10.61 -5.08 5.90
C GLY A 195 -10.22 -3.88 5.04
N ILE A 196 -9.33 -4.12 4.08
CA ILE A 196 -8.87 -3.06 3.15
C ILE A 196 -9.90 -2.68 2.08
N LEU A 197 -11.03 -3.38 2.02
CA LEU A 197 -12.06 -3.20 0.99
C LEU A 197 -13.30 -2.53 1.59
N SER A 198 -13.81 -1.50 0.91
CA SER A 198 -15.02 -0.80 1.31
C SER A 198 -15.87 -0.36 0.12
N ARG A 199 -17.19 -0.41 0.29
CA ARG A 199 -18.19 0.07 -0.68
C ARG A 199 -18.17 1.59 -0.86
N THR A 200 -17.50 2.34 0.02
CA THR A 200 -17.21 3.77 -0.20
C THR A 200 -16.21 3.99 -1.34
N GLY A 201 -15.49 2.94 -1.75
CA GLY A 201 -14.49 3.00 -2.81
C GLY A 201 -13.08 3.38 -2.34
N TRP A 202 -12.89 3.62 -1.05
CA TRP A 202 -11.60 3.88 -0.43
C TRP A 202 -11.52 3.29 0.97
N TYR A 203 -10.31 3.04 1.46
CA TYR A 203 -10.08 2.57 2.82
C TYR A 203 -8.79 3.15 3.38
N HIS A 204 -8.75 3.30 4.70
CA HIS A 204 -7.60 3.79 5.43
C HIS A 204 -7.18 2.73 6.46
N LEU A 205 -6.00 2.15 6.26
CA LEU A 205 -5.36 1.22 7.18
C LEU A 205 -4.44 2.01 8.11
N ASP A 206 -4.67 1.91 9.42
CA ASP A 206 -3.79 2.45 10.45
C ASP A 206 -2.78 1.38 10.90
N ASP A 207 -1.52 1.54 10.47
CA ASP A 207 -0.41 0.65 10.79
C ASP A 207 0.48 1.22 11.93
N SER A 208 0.09 2.35 12.54
CA SER A 208 0.92 3.10 13.50
C SER A 208 1.31 2.32 14.77
N ASN A 209 0.51 1.31 15.14
CA ASN A 209 0.66 0.57 16.40
C ASN A 209 1.02 -0.92 16.20
N THR A 210 1.31 -1.34 14.96
CA THR A 210 1.65 -2.74 14.68
C THR A 210 3.12 -3.03 14.99
N LEU A 211 3.43 -4.30 15.26
CA LEU A 211 4.81 -4.74 15.44
C LEU A 211 5.56 -4.67 14.11
N VAL A 212 6.86 -4.46 14.21
CA VAL A 212 7.79 -4.40 13.08
C VAL A 212 8.86 -5.46 13.23
N PHE A 213 9.35 -5.97 12.12
CA PHE A 213 10.50 -6.86 12.09
C PHE A 213 11.79 -6.05 12.21
N ASP A 214 12.80 -6.57 12.90
CA ASP A 214 14.14 -5.98 12.86
C ASP A 214 14.88 -6.32 11.55
N ASP A 215 16.00 -5.62 11.31
CA ASP A 215 16.80 -5.75 10.09
C ASP A 215 17.88 -6.85 10.20
N GLY A 216 17.70 -7.80 11.13
CA GLY A 216 18.64 -8.89 11.35
C GLY A 216 18.63 -9.94 10.24
N PRO A 217 19.65 -10.81 10.16
CA PRO A 217 19.66 -11.93 9.22
C PRO A 217 18.51 -12.92 9.44
N ASP A 218 17.99 -12.97 10.67
CA ASP A 218 16.78 -13.71 11.07
C ASP A 218 15.79 -12.71 11.71
N PRO A 219 14.96 -12.02 10.91
CA PRO A 219 14.14 -10.91 11.39
C PRO A 219 13.18 -11.33 12.51
N TRP A 220 13.19 -10.59 13.63
CA TRP A 220 12.28 -10.83 14.76
C TRP A 220 11.33 -9.65 15.01
N ILE A 221 10.14 -9.96 15.51
CA ILE A 221 9.11 -8.96 15.80
C ILE A 221 9.44 -8.15 17.06
N GLY A 222 9.28 -6.83 16.97
CA GLY A 222 9.47 -5.91 18.07
C GLY A 222 8.53 -4.70 18.00
N PRO A 223 8.46 -3.91 19.07
CA PRO A 223 7.66 -2.69 19.09
C PRO A 223 8.22 -1.63 18.14
N ARG A 224 7.35 -0.74 17.67
CA ARG A 224 7.77 0.52 17.05
C ARG A 224 8.42 1.39 18.13
N ARG A 225 9.58 1.98 17.84
CA ARG A 225 10.35 2.81 18.79
C ARG A 225 10.07 4.30 18.57
N ARG A 226 8.80 4.68 18.45
CA ARG A 226 8.39 6.06 18.14
C ARG A 226 7.03 6.40 18.74
N ASP A 227 7.05 7.10 19.87
CA ASP A 227 5.84 7.58 20.51
C ASP A 227 5.21 8.71 19.68
N GLY A 228 3.90 8.60 19.43
CA GLY A 228 3.12 9.61 18.71
C GLY A 228 3.30 9.65 17.19
N ALA A 229 4.10 8.76 16.60
CA ALA A 229 4.21 8.65 15.15
C ALA A 229 2.94 8.05 14.52
N ILE A 230 2.67 8.46 13.28
CA ILE A 230 1.56 8.00 12.45
C ILE A 230 2.14 7.24 11.26
N ASP A 231 1.53 6.10 10.92
CA ASP A 231 1.85 5.30 9.74
C ASP A 231 0.56 4.73 9.14
N TRP A 232 0.11 5.34 8.06
CA TRP A 232 -1.18 5.09 7.44
C TRP A 232 -1.03 4.63 5.99
N TYR A 233 -1.95 3.80 5.51
CA TYR A 233 -2.07 3.45 4.10
C TYR A 233 -3.45 3.82 3.60
N PHE A 234 -3.51 4.61 2.54
CA PHE A 234 -4.75 5.04 1.92
C PHE A 234 -4.95 4.34 0.58
N PHE A 235 -6.05 3.60 0.47
CA PHE A 235 -6.46 2.82 -0.69
C PHE A 235 -7.60 3.54 -1.41
N ALA A 236 -7.53 3.69 -2.74
CA ALA A 236 -8.55 4.34 -3.56
C ALA A 236 -8.82 3.56 -4.85
N TYR A 237 -9.56 2.45 -4.74
CA TYR A 237 -9.81 1.54 -5.86
C TYR A 237 -11.24 1.55 -6.38
N GLY A 238 -12.14 2.32 -5.76
CA GLY A 238 -13.56 2.27 -6.11
C GLY A 238 -14.11 0.85 -5.91
N ALA A 239 -14.76 0.33 -6.95
CA ALA A 239 -15.25 -1.05 -6.97
C ALA A 239 -14.20 -2.08 -7.47
N ASP A 240 -12.97 -1.68 -7.79
CA ASP A 240 -11.91 -2.59 -8.26
C ASP A 240 -11.19 -3.27 -7.09
N TYR A 241 -11.94 -4.10 -6.38
CA TYR A 241 -11.46 -4.81 -5.19
C TYR A 241 -10.33 -5.80 -5.49
N GLN A 242 -10.31 -6.35 -6.71
CA GLN A 242 -9.26 -7.28 -7.11
C GLN A 242 -7.92 -6.56 -7.26
N GLN A 243 -7.91 -5.35 -7.84
CA GLN A 243 -6.68 -4.57 -7.91
C GLN A 243 -6.22 -4.11 -6.53
N ALA A 244 -7.15 -3.74 -5.64
CA ALA A 244 -6.81 -3.37 -4.26
C ALA A 244 -6.10 -4.51 -3.52
N LEU A 245 -6.57 -5.75 -3.68
CA LEU A 245 -5.93 -6.93 -3.09
C LEU A 245 -4.58 -7.22 -3.74
N ARG A 246 -4.47 -7.14 -5.07
CA ARG A 246 -3.19 -7.34 -5.79
C ARG A 246 -2.12 -6.34 -5.39
N ASP A 247 -2.49 -5.08 -5.19
CA ASP A 247 -1.54 -4.03 -4.80
C ASP A 247 -1.13 -4.12 -3.32
N PHE A 248 -1.87 -4.87 -2.51
CA PHE A 248 -1.57 -5.10 -1.09
C PHE A 248 -0.65 -6.29 -0.85
N THR A 249 -0.65 -7.29 -1.73
CA THR A 249 0.10 -8.55 -1.61
C THR A 249 1.36 -8.56 -2.45
#